data_AF-A0A7G1H1R9-F1
#
_entry.id   AF-A0A7G1H1R9-F1
#
_cell.length_a   1.000
_cell.length_b   1.000
_cell.length_c   1.000
_cell.angle_alpha   90.00
_cell.angle_beta   90.00
_cell.angle_gamma   90.00
#
_symmetry.space_group_name_H-M   'P 1'
#
loop_
_entity.id
_entity.type
_entity.pdbx_description
1 polymer ?
#
loop_
_entity_poly.entity_id
_entity_poly.type
_entity_poly.pdbx_seq_one_letter_code
_entity_poly.pdbx_strand_id
1 'polypeptide(L)'
;MAAIFSIKDSPKKIAISFAVGVFIGMSPILGLHTALGIAAAWIFRLNKFVTIIGVYVTNPWTIVPIYTFATWFGAKLLGIKKIIPAIDWNNISFSYILNEMGHLLLPFVFGSTLLGLLSAIAGYIIIYQAVIRSKQEQKVD
;
A
#
# COMPACT_ATOMS: atom_id res chain seq x y z
N MET A 1 15.67 8.42 6.98
CA MET A 1 14.96 8.67 8.25
C MET A 1 15.02 10.15 8.69
N ALA A 2 16.16 10.84 8.59
CA ALA A 2 16.32 12.25 9.02
C ALA A 2 15.29 13.26 8.49
N ALA A 3 14.81 13.12 7.24
CA ALA A 3 13.88 14.08 6.62
C ALA A 3 12.46 14.08 7.22
N ILE A 4 12.01 12.97 7.82
CA ILE A 4 10.69 12.90 8.48
C ILE A 4 10.69 13.72 9.79
N PHE A 5 11.87 13.90 10.40
CA PHE A 5 12.01 14.55 11.71
C PHE A 5 12.10 16.08 11.64
N SER A 6 12.41 16.66 10.47
CA SER A 6 12.39 18.12 10.24
C SER A 6 10.97 18.68 10.06
N ILE A 7 9.96 17.83 10.14
CA ILE A 7 8.57 18.19 9.82
C ILE A 7 7.94 18.85 11.06
N LYS A 8 7.59 20.14 10.93
CA LYS A 8 6.92 20.94 11.98
C LYS A 8 5.49 20.47 12.33
N ASP A 9 5.01 19.41 11.70
CA ASP A 9 3.69 18.85 11.96
C ASP A 9 3.65 18.06 13.28
N SER A 10 2.43 17.89 13.81
CA SER A 10 2.21 17.06 14.99
C SER A 10 2.49 15.57 14.68
N PRO A 11 2.94 14.77 15.67
CA PRO A 11 3.20 13.33 15.46
C PRO A 11 2.00 12.59 14.87
N LYS A 12 0.79 12.94 15.32
CA LYS A 12 -0.46 12.41 14.80
C LYS A 12 -0.64 12.72 13.31
N LYS A 13 -0.39 13.96 12.88
CA LYS A 13 -0.53 14.35 11.47
C LYS A 13 0.49 13.63 10.58
N ILE A 14 1.73 13.47 11.03
CA ILE A 14 2.76 12.69 10.30
C ILE A 14 2.30 11.23 10.16
N ALA A 15 1.84 10.61 11.24
CA ALA A 15 1.37 9.23 11.24
C ALA A 15 0.16 9.01 10.31
N ILE A 16 -0.85 9.87 10.35
CA ILE A 16 -2.01 9.79 9.44
C ILE A 16 -1.56 10.00 7.99
N SER A 17 -0.69 10.98 7.75
CA SER A 17 -0.17 11.27 6.40
C SER A 17 0.49 10.03 5.79
N PHE A 18 1.31 9.32 6.57
CA PHE A 18 1.98 8.10 6.14
C PHE A 18 0.98 6.96 5.92
N ALA A 19 0.07 6.72 6.87
CA ALA A 19 -0.92 5.66 6.79
C ALA A 19 -1.83 5.78 5.54
N VAL A 20 -2.28 7.00 5.23
CA VAL A 20 -3.05 7.28 4.00
C VAL A 20 -2.20 6.97 2.76
N GLY A 21 -0.92 7.34 2.78
CA GLY A 21 0.00 7.00 1.70
C GLY A 21 0.13 5.49 1.49
N VAL A 22 0.35 4.73 2.57
CA VAL A 22 0.47 3.26 2.52
C VAL A 22 -0.81 2.63 1.99
N PHE A 23 -1.98 3.06 2.47
CA PHE A 23 -3.26 2.55 1.97
C PHE A 23 -3.41 2.78 0.46
N ILE A 24 -3.11 3.99 -0.01
CA ILE A 24 -3.18 4.33 -1.44
C ILE A 24 -2.16 3.50 -2.24
N GLY A 25 -0.91 3.38 -1.76
CA GLY A 25 0.12 2.59 -2.43
C GLY A 25 -0.20 1.10 -2.54
N MET A 26 -0.96 0.54 -1.59
CA MET A 26 -1.40 -0.86 -1.63
C MET A 26 -2.79 -1.06 -2.26
N SER A 27 -3.48 0.03 -2.64
CA SER A 27 -4.81 -0.03 -3.25
C SER A 27 -4.79 -0.75 -4.61
N PRO A 28 -5.91 -1.33 -5.08
CA PRO A 28 -5.95 -2.03 -6.36
C PRO A 28 -5.80 -1.11 -7.60
N ILE A 29 -5.69 0.21 -7.41
CA ILE A 29 -5.69 1.21 -8.48
C ILE A 29 -4.26 1.43 -9.01
N LEU A 30 -3.73 0.40 -9.68
CA LEU A 30 -2.36 0.41 -10.21
C LEU A 30 -2.11 1.62 -11.13
N GLY A 31 -0.92 2.21 -11.01
CA GLY A 31 -0.48 3.33 -11.85
C GLY A 31 -0.99 4.71 -11.44
N LEU A 32 -2.06 4.81 -10.63
CA LEU A 32 -2.62 6.10 -10.18
C LEU A 32 -2.22 6.47 -8.74
N HIS A 33 -1.44 5.64 -8.03
CA HIS A 33 -1.15 5.84 -6.61
C HIS A 33 -0.52 7.18 -6.28
N THR A 34 0.44 7.67 -7.07
CA THR A 34 1.09 8.95 -6.80
C THR A 34 0.12 10.13 -6.96
N ALA A 35 -0.68 10.12 -8.02
CA ALA A 35 -1.70 11.15 -8.25
C ALA A 35 -2.76 11.13 -7.12
N LEU A 36 -3.24 9.94 -6.76
CA LEU A 36 -4.17 9.77 -5.64
C LEU A 36 -3.56 10.19 -4.31
N GLY A 37 -2.28 9.89 -4.07
CA GLY A 37 -1.56 10.30 -2.87
C GLY A 37 -1.44 11.81 -2.74
N ILE A 38 -1.12 12.50 -3.84
CA ILE A 38 -1.05 13.97 -3.87
C ILE A 38 -2.45 14.57 -3.67
N ALA A 39 -3.46 14.04 -4.36
CA ALA A 39 -4.84 14.51 -4.24
C ALA A 39 -5.37 14.32 -2.81
N ALA A 40 -5.17 13.14 -2.22
CA ALA A 40 -5.55 12.84 -0.85
C ALA A 40 -4.80 13.76 0.14
N ALA A 41 -3.50 13.95 -0.06
CA ALA A 41 -2.73 14.85 0.80
C ALA A 41 -3.24 16.29 0.74
N TRP A 42 -3.67 16.75 -0.42
CA TRP A 42 -4.27 18.07 -0.59
C TRP A 42 -5.66 18.18 0.04
N ILE A 43 -6.56 17.24 -0.27
CA ILE A 43 -7.95 17.22 0.24
C ILE A 43 -7.98 17.15 1.78
N PHE A 44 -7.20 16.22 2.35
CA PHE A 44 -7.17 15.99 3.80
C PHE A 44 -6.17 16.89 4.54
N ARG A 45 -5.52 17.84 3.84
CA ARG A 45 -4.51 18.76 4.38
C ARG A 45 -3.36 18.03 5.11
N LEU A 46 -2.96 16.88 4.57
CA LEU A 46 -1.88 16.04 5.10
C LEU A 46 -0.51 16.53 4.63
N ASN A 47 0.55 16.01 5.25
CA ASN A 47 1.89 16.29 4.80
C ASN A 47 2.19 15.54 3.50
N LYS A 48 2.24 16.27 2.38
CA LYS A 48 2.44 15.73 1.03
C LYS A 48 3.68 14.84 0.93
N PHE A 49 4.79 15.25 1.53
CA PHE A 49 6.05 14.50 1.47
C PHE A 49 5.92 13.16 2.19
N VAL A 50 5.37 13.17 3.42
CA VAL A 50 5.15 11.94 4.20
C VAL A 50 4.15 11.02 3.53
N THR A 51 3.08 11.56 2.95
CA THR A 51 2.09 10.77 2.20
C THR A 51 2.72 10.11 0.98
N ILE A 52 3.55 10.83 0.21
CA ILE A 52 4.26 10.25 -0.93
C ILE A 52 5.22 9.14 -0.47
N ILE A 53 5.95 9.32 0.62
CA ILE A 53 6.80 8.24 1.17
C ILE A 53 5.96 7.00 1.48
N GLY A 54 4.77 7.16 2.08
CA GLY A 54 3.84 6.06 2.32
C GLY A 54 3.38 5.38 1.02
N VAL A 55 3.07 6.15 -0.02
CA VAL A 55 2.70 5.60 -1.34
C VAL A 55 3.80 4.73 -1.91
N TYR A 56 5.07 5.14 -1.79
CA TYR A 56 6.22 4.42 -2.34
C TYR A 56 6.65 3.17 -1.54
N VAL A 57 5.89 2.78 -0.51
CA VAL A 57 5.98 1.42 0.04
C VAL A 57 5.75 0.38 -1.07
N THR A 58 4.83 0.69 -1.99
CA THR A 58 4.66 -0.03 -3.25
C THR A 58 5.40 0.70 -4.37
N ASN A 59 6.58 0.19 -4.74
CA ASN A 59 7.44 0.73 -5.79
C ASN A 59 7.72 -0.36 -6.84
N PRO A 60 8.37 -0.06 -7.99
CA PRO A 60 8.60 -1.05 -9.04
C PRO A 60 9.25 -2.37 -8.57
N TRP A 61 10.04 -2.34 -7.50
CA TRP A 61 10.71 -3.53 -6.96
C TRP A 61 9.84 -4.29 -5.96
N THR A 62 8.95 -3.61 -5.24
CA THR A 62 8.08 -4.25 -4.24
C THR A 62 6.68 -4.58 -4.77
N ILE A 63 6.27 -4.02 -5.90
CA ILE A 63 4.92 -4.17 -6.46
C ILE A 63 4.57 -5.64 -6.74
N VAL A 64 5.47 -6.38 -7.39
CA VAL A 64 5.25 -7.79 -7.75
C VAL A 64 5.06 -8.65 -6.49
N PRO A 65 5.99 -8.67 -5.49
CA PRO A 65 5.79 -9.49 -4.31
C PRO A 65 4.58 -9.05 -3.47
N ILE A 66 4.32 -7.73 -3.32
CA ILE A 66 3.18 -7.22 -2.55
C ILE A 66 1.86 -7.70 -3.15
N TYR A 67 1.63 -7.50 -4.45
CA TYR A 67 0.36 -7.84 -5.07
C TYR A 67 0.19 -9.34 -5.31
N THR A 68 1.29 -10.09 -5.49
CA THR A 68 1.24 -11.56 -5.50
C THR A 68 0.76 -12.08 -4.15
N PHE A 69 1.34 -11.59 -3.06
CA PHE A 69 0.93 -11.96 -1.72
C PHE A 69 -0.51 -11.50 -1.42
N ALA A 70 -0.89 -10.29 -1.81
CA ALA A 70 -2.24 -9.78 -1.63
C ALA A 70 -3.28 -10.64 -2.36
N THR A 71 -3.03 -11.00 -3.61
CA THR A 71 -3.92 -11.85 -4.40
C THR A 71 -4.02 -13.24 -3.79
N TRP A 72 -2.89 -13.85 -3.39
CA TRP A 72 -2.89 -15.14 -2.70
C TRP A 72 -3.67 -15.09 -1.39
N PHE A 73 -3.45 -14.05 -0.58
CA PHE A 73 -4.14 -13.84 0.69
C PHE A 73 -5.65 -13.69 0.48
N GLY A 74 -6.06 -12.86 -0.48
CA GLY A 74 -7.47 -12.70 -0.86
C GLY A 74 -8.09 -13.99 -1.38
N ALA A 75 -7.39 -14.75 -2.23
CA ALA A 75 -7.87 -16.02 -2.76
C ALA A 75 -8.08 -17.05 -1.65
N LYS A 76 -7.15 -17.13 -0.69
CA LYS A 76 -7.25 -18.01 0.46
C LYS A 76 -8.45 -17.67 1.34
N LEU A 77 -8.72 -16.39 1.57
CA LEU A 77 -9.89 -15.94 2.35
C LEU A 77 -11.22 -16.16 1.63
N LEU A 78 -11.23 -16.04 0.30
CA LEU A 78 -12.41 -16.27 -0.54
C LEU A 78 -12.63 -17.74 -0.91
N GLY A 79 -11.76 -18.65 -0.48
CA GLY A 79 -11.86 -20.08 -0.79
C GLY A 79 -11.55 -20.45 -2.25
N ILE A 80 -10.87 -19.58 -2.99
CA ILE A 80 -10.50 -19.81 -4.39
C ILE A 80 -9.31 -20.77 -4.45
N LYS A 81 -9.52 -21.95 -5.02
CA LYS A 81 -8.51 -23.03 -5.09
C LYS A 81 -7.54 -22.87 -6.26
N LYS A 82 -7.98 -22.27 -7.37
CA LYS A 82 -7.14 -22.06 -8.56
C LYS A 82 -6.47 -20.69 -8.45
N ILE A 83 -5.28 -20.66 -7.84
CA ILE A 83 -4.46 -19.44 -7.70
C ILE A 83 -3.38 -19.39 -8.78
N ILE A 84 -2.88 -20.56 -9.19
CA ILE A 84 -1.88 -20.70 -10.23
C ILE A 84 -2.60 -21.02 -11.54
N PRO A 85 -2.54 -20.14 -12.55
CA PRO A 85 -3.09 -20.45 -13.85
C PRO A 85 -2.30 -21.59 -14.48
N ALA A 86 -3.01 -22.58 -15.03
CA ALA A 86 -2.40 -23.61 -15.85
C ALA A 86 -2.13 -22.98 -17.22
N ILE A 87 -0.88 -22.57 -17.48
CA ILE A 87 -0.51 -21.94 -18.75
C ILE A 87 -0.44 -23.03 -19.82
N ASP A 88 -1.38 -23.01 -20.76
CA ASP A 88 -1.26 -23.75 -22.01
C ASP A 88 -0.33 -22.98 -22.96
N TRP A 89 0.94 -23.39 -23.01
CA TRP A 89 1.97 -22.80 -23.87
C TRP A 89 1.64 -22.89 -25.37
N ASN A 90 0.70 -23.76 -25.77
CA ASN A 90 0.31 -23.94 -27.17
C ASN A 90 -0.85 -23.03 -27.58
N ASN A 91 -1.51 -22.36 -26.64
CA ASN A 91 -2.69 -21.52 -26.90
C ASN A 91 -2.60 -20.17 -26.16
N ILE A 92 -1.49 -19.46 -26.35
CA ILE A 92 -1.29 -18.12 -25.79
C ILE A 92 -2.03 -17.10 -26.67
N SER A 93 -3.32 -16.92 -26.38
CA SER A 93 -4.15 -15.84 -26.93
C SER A 93 -4.43 -14.78 -25.87
N PHE A 94 -4.57 -13.52 -26.28
CA PHE A 94 -4.97 -12.43 -25.39
C PHE A 94 -6.29 -12.73 -24.66
N SER A 95 -7.25 -13.30 -25.38
CA SER A 95 -8.56 -13.70 -24.82
C SER A 95 -8.44 -14.83 -23.80
N TYR A 96 -7.51 -15.77 -24.01
CA TYR A 96 -7.22 -16.86 -23.08
C TYR A 96 -6.63 -16.32 -21.78
N ILE A 97 -5.63 -15.43 -21.88
CA ILE A 97 -5.01 -14.77 -20.72
C ILE A 97 -6.06 -13.98 -19.92
N LEU A 98 -6.90 -13.18 -20.58
CA LEU A 98 -7.93 -12.41 -19.88
C LEU A 98 -8.94 -13.30 -19.14
N ASN A 99 -9.34 -14.42 -19.73
CA ASN A 99 -10.26 -15.36 -19.10
C ASN A 99 -9.61 -16.08 -17.90
N GLU A 100 -8.35 -16.52 -18.06
CA GLU A 100 -7.58 -17.16 -16.99
C GLU A 100 -7.15 -16.18 -15.90
N MET A 101 -7.04 -14.87 -16.15
CA MET A 101 -6.72 -13.89 -15.11
C MET A 101 -7.98 -13.24 -14.49
N GLY A 102 -9.13 -13.31 -15.16
CA GLY A 102 -10.37 -12.67 -14.72
C GLY A 102 -10.84 -13.14 -13.34
N HIS A 103 -10.67 -14.43 -13.02
CA HIS A 103 -11.03 -14.97 -11.71
C HIS A 103 -10.09 -14.49 -10.58
N LEU A 104 -8.90 -13.97 -10.91
CA LEU A 104 -7.94 -13.43 -9.95
C LEU A 104 -8.20 -11.95 -9.63
N LEU A 105 -9.06 -11.25 -10.39
CA LEU A 105 -9.38 -9.85 -10.13
C LEU A 105 -10.06 -9.65 -8.77
N LEU A 106 -11.05 -10.50 -8.44
CA LEU A 106 -11.75 -10.42 -7.16
C LEU A 106 -10.82 -10.64 -5.95
N PRO A 107 -10.02 -11.72 -5.88
CA PRO A 107 -9.09 -11.91 -4.77
C PRO A 107 -7.97 -10.86 -4.75
N PHE A 108 -7.54 -10.34 -5.90
CA PHE A 108 -6.63 -9.20 -5.97
C PHE A 108 -7.21 -7.97 -5.28
N VAL A 109 -8.40 -7.52 -5.70
CA VAL A 109 -9.06 -6.33 -5.15
C VAL A 109 -9.34 -6.50 -3.66
N PHE A 110 -9.88 -7.65 -3.27
CA PHE A 110 -10.22 -7.92 -1.88
C PHE A 110 -8.96 -7.98 -1.00
N GLY A 111 -7.96 -8.74 -1.44
CA GLY A 111 -6.72 -8.94 -0.71
C GLY A 111 -5.88 -7.67 -0.59
N SER A 112 -5.76 -6.89 -1.68
CA SER A 112 -5.00 -5.63 -1.68
C SER A 112 -5.68 -4.57 -0.82
N THR A 113 -7.01 -4.49 -0.85
CA THR A 113 -7.76 -3.55 0.01
C THR A 113 -7.60 -3.91 1.49
N LEU A 114 -7.76 -5.19 1.84
CA LEU A 114 -7.66 -5.64 3.22
C LEU A 114 -6.24 -5.50 3.77
N LEU A 115 -5.22 -5.97 3.04
CA LEU A 115 -3.82 -5.79 3.45
C LEU A 115 -3.42 -4.32 3.45
N GLY A 116 -3.93 -3.51 2.51
CA GLY A 116 -3.72 -2.07 2.51
C GLY A 116 -4.24 -1.41 3.79
N LEU A 117 -5.44 -1.78 4.26
CA LEU A 117 -5.99 -1.30 5.53
C LEU A 117 -5.14 -1.73 6.73
N LEU A 118 -4.75 -3.00 6.79
CA LEU A 118 -3.92 -3.52 7.87
C LEU A 118 -2.54 -2.84 7.91
N SER A 119 -1.89 -2.70 6.76
CA SER A 119 -0.60 -2.00 6.62
C SER A 119 -0.72 -0.52 6.93
N ALA A 120 -1.83 0.13 6.61
CA ALA A 120 -2.07 1.53 6.98
C ALA A 120 -2.21 1.71 8.50
N ILE A 121 -2.95 0.82 9.17
CA ILE A 121 -3.06 0.83 10.64
C ILE A 121 -1.69 0.59 11.28
N ALA A 122 -0.96 -0.43 10.81
CA ALA A 122 0.40 -0.71 11.28
C ALA A 122 1.34 0.48 11.05
N GLY A 123 1.29 1.07 9.85
CA GLY A 123 2.07 2.24 9.48
C GLY A 123 1.77 3.46 10.36
N TYR A 124 0.51 3.69 10.70
CA TYR A 124 0.12 4.74 11.65
C TYR A 124 0.80 4.53 13.01
N ILE A 125 0.68 3.32 13.58
CA ILE A 125 1.21 3.00 14.91
C ILE A 125 2.73 3.16 14.92
N ILE A 126 3.42 2.56 13.95
CA ILE A 126 4.89 2.58 13.85
C ILE A 126 5.41 4.02 13.74
N ILE A 127 4.85 4.82 12.83
CA ILE A 127 5.31 6.19 12.62
C ILE A 127 4.95 7.08 13.82
N TYR A 128 3.78 6.91 14.41
CA TYR A 128 3.39 7.67 15.59
C TYR A 128 4.36 7.43 16.77
N GLN A 129 4.69 6.17 17.05
CA GLN A 129 5.64 5.80 18.10
C GLN A 129 7.05 6.31 17.78
N ALA A 130 7.52 6.14 16.54
CA ALA A 130 8.83 6.61 16.11
C ALA A 130 8.99 8.13 16.29
N VAL A 131 7.98 8.91 15.90
CA VAL A 131 8.03 10.38 16.02
C VAL A 131 7.97 10.83 17.49
N ILE A 132 7.16 10.20 18.34
CA ILE A 132 7.09 10.55 19.76
C ILE A 132 8.43 10.28 20.44
N ARG A 133 9.02 9.10 20.21
CA ARG A 133 10.29 8.72 20.80
C ARG A 133 11.40 9.72 20.45
N SER A 134 11.53 10.09 19.18
CA SER A 134 12.56 11.05 18.77
C SER A 134 12.35 12.46 19.34
N LYS A 135 11.10 12.88 19.60
CA LYS A 135 10.82 14.17 20.26
C LYS A 135 11.11 14.14 21.77
N GLN A 136 11.12 12.96 22.39
CA GLN A 136 11.51 12.80 23.80
C GLN A 136 13.04 12.84 23.93
N GLU A 137 13.76 12.13 23.05
CA GLU A 137 15.23 12.14 23.02
C GLU A 137 15.78 13.56 22.83
N GLN A 138 15.20 14.37 21.93
CA GLN A 138 15.58 15.78 21.72
C GLN A 138 15.28 16.74 22.88
N LYS A 139 14.51 16.33 23.90
CA LYS A 139 14.22 17.14 25.09
C LYS A 139 15.16 16.83 26.26
N VAL A 140 15.92 15.73 26.15
CA VAL A 140 16.85 15.28 27.19
C VAL A 140 18.26 15.82 26.93
N ASP A 141 18.55 16.23 25.69
CA ASP A 141 19.74 16.99 25.28
C ASP A 141 19.54 18.51 25.44
#